data_AF-A0A800ES51-F1
#
_entry.id   AF-A0A800ES51-F1
#
_cell.length_a   1.000
_cell.length_b   1.000
_cell.length_c   1.000
_cell.angle_alpha   90.00
_cell.angle_beta   90.00
_cell.angle_gamma   90.00
#
_symmetry.space_group_name_H-M   'P 1'
#
loop_
_entity.id
_entity.type
_entity.pdbx_description
1 polymer ?
#
loop_
_entity_poly.entity_id
_entity_poly.type
_entity_poly.pdbx_seq_one_letter_code
_entity_poly.pdbx_strand_id
1 'polypeptide(L)'
;MIVLGELALWIALPIGLWGAVAGFVGGRRGRGDLVLSAEYSVYAFFFLIVLTSAGIMTAFLTDQFQYWYVANYSNRDLGTFYKVSGLWAGQRGSLVFWVLLLSFFSSLATFANRAKNREFMPYVIGVLLTICSFFVVVLLFADVNPFERLPFAPADGRGLNPQLQNYWMTIHPPTLYLGFTAFTIPFAFAIAALLTGKLDTRWIVITRRWILLSWFFLANGIIFRM
;
A
#
# COMPACT_ATOMS: atom_id res chain seq x y z
N MET A 1 8.09 -12.03 14.18
CA MET A 1 7.32 -11.38 13.09
C MET A 1 7.18 -9.88 13.26
N ILE A 2 6.84 -9.35 14.44
CA ILE A 2 6.58 -7.90 14.63
C ILE A 2 7.83 -7.05 14.36
N VAL A 3 8.97 -7.37 14.99
CA VAL A 3 10.25 -6.68 14.74
C VAL A 3 10.67 -6.74 13.27
N LEU A 4 10.41 -7.88 12.60
CA LEU A 4 10.67 -8.00 11.16
C LEU A 4 9.79 -7.06 10.34
N GLY A 5 8.52 -6.90 10.70
CA GLY A 5 7.63 -5.92 10.05
C GLY A 5 8.04 -4.47 10.30
N GLU A 6 8.49 -4.15 11.50
CA GLU A 6 9.02 -2.82 11.85
C GLU A 6 10.27 -2.48 11.02
N LEU A 7 11.24 -3.39 10.97
CA LEU A 7 12.43 -3.23 10.14
C LEU A 7 12.09 -3.19 8.64
N ALA A 8 11.15 -4.01 8.19
CA ALA A 8 10.72 -4.02 6.78
C ALA A 8 10.13 -2.68 6.36
N LEU A 9 9.37 -2.00 7.22
CA LEU A 9 8.83 -0.66 6.95
C LEU A 9 9.95 0.37 6.76
N TRP A 10 10.97 0.34 7.63
CA TRP A 10 12.14 1.21 7.51
C TRP A 10 12.95 0.95 6.23
N ILE A 11 13.11 -0.33 5.84
CA ILE A 11 13.84 -0.73 4.63
C ILE A 11 13.03 -0.43 3.36
N ALA A 12 11.69 -0.46 3.43
CA ALA A 12 10.84 -0.16 2.27
C ALA A 12 11.09 1.26 1.73
N LEU A 13 11.37 2.23 2.60
CA LEU A 13 11.61 3.61 2.20
C LEU A 13 12.81 3.78 1.24
N PRO A 14 14.05 3.41 1.60
CA PRO A 14 15.19 3.55 0.69
C PRO A 14 15.02 2.71 -0.59
N ILE A 15 14.39 1.54 -0.53
CA ILE A 15 14.09 0.72 -1.72
C ILE A 15 13.12 1.43 -2.66
N GLY A 16 12.06 2.03 -2.11
CA GLY A 16 11.07 2.79 -2.87
C GLY A 16 11.68 4.03 -3.52
N LEU A 17 12.45 4.81 -2.75
CA LEU A 17 13.15 6.01 -3.27
C LEU A 17 14.17 5.65 -4.35
N TRP A 18 14.97 4.61 -4.12
CA TRP A 18 15.93 4.13 -5.12
C TRP A 18 15.21 3.69 -6.40
N GLY A 19 14.18 2.85 -6.30
CA GLY A 19 13.45 2.39 -7.47
C GLY A 19 12.74 3.51 -8.22
N ALA A 20 12.23 4.53 -7.51
CA ALA A 20 11.66 5.72 -8.13
C ALA A 20 12.70 6.47 -8.97
N VAL A 21 13.86 6.78 -8.37
CA VAL A 21 14.97 7.45 -9.06
C VAL A 21 15.50 6.61 -10.23
N ALA A 22 15.72 5.32 -10.01
CA ALA A 22 16.20 4.40 -11.04
C ALA A 22 15.23 4.31 -12.22
N GLY A 23 13.90 4.34 -11.98
CA GLY A 23 12.88 4.37 -13.02
C GLY A 23 12.96 5.63 -13.89
N PHE A 24 12.96 6.82 -13.26
CA PHE A 24 13.06 8.09 -13.99
C PHE A 24 14.40 8.27 -14.72
N VAL A 25 15.51 7.99 -14.06
CA VAL A 25 16.86 8.14 -14.64
C VAL A 25 17.11 7.08 -15.72
N GLY A 26 16.68 5.84 -15.48
CA GLY A 26 16.77 4.74 -16.45
C GLY A 26 15.99 5.03 -17.73
N GLY A 27 14.76 5.53 -17.59
CA GLY A 27 13.93 5.96 -18.71
C GLY A 27 14.55 7.12 -19.50
N ARG A 28 15.07 8.15 -18.83
CA ARG A 28 15.67 9.32 -19.49
C ARG A 28 16.98 9.02 -20.19
N ARG A 29 17.82 8.17 -19.59
CA ARG A 29 19.17 7.85 -20.11
C ARG A 29 19.20 6.62 -21.01
N GLY A 30 18.07 5.94 -21.24
CA GLY A 30 18.02 4.69 -22.00
C GLY A 30 18.79 3.54 -21.34
N ARG A 31 18.98 3.60 -20.01
CA ARG A 31 19.79 2.64 -19.25
C ARG A 31 18.96 1.46 -18.76
N GLY A 32 19.00 0.36 -19.53
CA GLY A 32 18.22 -0.84 -19.25
C GLY A 32 18.52 -1.51 -17.89
N ASP A 33 19.74 -1.35 -17.38
CA ASP A 33 20.16 -1.81 -16.05
C ASP A 33 19.44 -1.07 -14.91
N LEU A 34 19.30 0.26 -15.04
CA LEU A 34 18.53 1.07 -14.08
C LEU A 34 17.03 0.76 -14.15
N VAL A 35 16.50 0.54 -15.36
CA VAL A 35 15.10 0.12 -15.55
C VAL A 35 14.85 -1.23 -14.88
N LEU A 36 15.74 -2.20 -15.07
CA LEU A 36 15.64 -3.52 -14.44
C LEU A 36 15.74 -3.40 -12.91
N SER A 37 16.63 -2.56 -12.40
CA SER A 37 16.71 -2.29 -10.96
C SER A 37 15.40 -1.70 -10.42
N ALA A 38 14.77 -0.77 -11.15
CA ALA A 38 13.49 -0.20 -10.76
C ALA A 38 12.37 -1.25 -10.74
N GLU A 39 12.31 -2.14 -11.75
CA GLU A 39 11.37 -3.26 -11.78
C GLU A 39 11.52 -4.16 -10.55
N TYR A 40 12.75 -4.53 -10.18
CA TYR A 40 12.99 -5.34 -8.98
C TYR A 40 12.68 -4.61 -7.68
N SER A 41 12.94 -3.29 -7.61
CA SER A 41 12.56 -2.48 -6.45
C SER A 41 11.07 -2.50 -6.18
N VAL A 42 10.20 -2.52 -7.22
CA VAL A 42 8.73 -2.63 -7.02
C VAL A 42 8.37 -3.93 -6.30
N TYR A 43 8.93 -5.05 -6.73
CA TYR A 43 8.65 -6.35 -6.13
C TYR A 43 9.22 -6.46 -4.71
N ALA A 44 10.45 -5.97 -4.50
CA ALA A 44 11.07 -5.92 -3.19
C ALA A 44 10.27 -5.04 -2.22
N PHE A 45 9.83 -3.87 -2.68
CA PHE A 45 8.98 -2.97 -1.91
C PHE A 45 7.66 -3.65 -1.50
N PHE A 46 6.95 -4.29 -2.45
CA PHE A 46 5.73 -5.02 -2.13
C PHE A 46 5.96 -6.11 -1.08
N PHE A 47 7.03 -6.91 -1.23
CA PHE A 47 7.37 -7.94 -0.25
C PHE A 47 7.64 -7.35 1.15
N LEU A 48 8.37 -6.24 1.24
CA LEU A 48 8.63 -5.55 2.51
C LEU A 48 7.33 -5.06 3.16
N ILE A 49 6.40 -4.50 2.37
CA ILE A 49 5.10 -4.06 2.90
C ILE A 49 4.22 -5.24 3.34
N VAL A 50 4.29 -6.40 2.67
CA VAL A 50 3.66 -7.63 3.16
C VAL A 50 4.21 -8.02 4.54
N LEU A 51 5.53 -7.95 4.75
CA LEU A 51 6.13 -8.23 6.06
C LEU A 51 5.68 -7.20 7.12
N THR A 52 5.59 -5.92 6.76
CA THR A 52 5.02 -4.86 7.62
C THR A 52 3.60 -5.19 8.04
N SER A 53 2.71 -5.52 7.09
CA SER A 53 1.32 -5.87 7.36
C SER A 53 1.20 -7.14 8.21
N ALA A 54 2.03 -8.16 7.96
CA ALA A 54 2.09 -9.38 8.76
C ALA A 54 2.58 -9.10 10.20
N GLY A 55 3.52 -8.17 10.37
CA GLY A 55 3.99 -7.71 11.68
C GLY A 55 2.87 -7.07 12.51
N ILE A 56 2.12 -6.16 11.91
CA ILE A 56 0.96 -5.51 12.56
C ILE A 56 -0.11 -6.54 12.89
N MET A 57 -0.46 -7.40 11.93
CA MET A 57 -1.46 -8.46 12.14
C MET A 57 -1.06 -9.36 13.32
N THR A 58 0.21 -9.76 13.39
CA THR A 58 0.72 -10.54 14.53
C THR A 58 0.55 -9.78 15.83
N ALA A 59 0.85 -8.49 15.86
CA ALA A 59 0.72 -7.66 17.06
C ALA A 59 -0.74 -7.58 17.56
N PHE A 60 -1.72 -7.46 16.65
CA PHE A 60 -3.15 -7.51 16.98
C PHE A 60 -3.58 -8.89 17.48
N LEU A 61 -3.22 -9.96 16.77
CA LEU A 61 -3.65 -11.32 17.09
C LEU A 61 -3.03 -11.87 18.38
N THR A 62 -1.90 -11.31 18.82
CA THR A 62 -1.18 -11.71 20.04
C THR A 62 -1.27 -10.66 21.16
N ASP A 63 -2.22 -9.73 21.06
CA ASP A 63 -2.57 -8.75 22.11
C ASP A 63 -1.36 -7.97 22.64
N GLN A 64 -0.49 -7.52 21.73
CA GLN A 64 0.75 -6.81 22.07
C GLN A 64 0.48 -5.35 22.41
N PHE A 65 -0.10 -5.11 23.58
CA PHE A 65 -0.52 -3.78 24.03
C PHE A 65 0.64 -2.81 24.30
N GLN A 66 1.92 -3.26 24.26
CA GLN A 66 3.03 -2.30 24.25
C GLN A 66 3.04 -1.39 23.01
N TYR A 67 2.36 -1.78 21.92
CA TYR A 67 2.22 -0.95 20.73
C TYR A 67 1.00 -0.04 20.86
N TRP A 68 1.22 1.27 20.66
CA TRP A 68 0.18 2.29 20.78
C TRP A 68 -1.05 1.93 19.95
N TYR A 69 -0.83 1.43 18.73
CA TYR A 69 -1.93 1.12 17.83
C TYR A 69 -2.77 -0.05 18.30
N VAL A 70 -2.13 -1.13 18.79
CA VAL A 70 -2.84 -2.30 19.30
C VAL A 70 -3.59 -1.96 20.60
N ALA A 71 -2.96 -1.19 21.50
CA ALA A 71 -3.58 -0.76 22.75
C ALA A 71 -4.83 0.11 22.54
N ASN A 72 -4.89 0.90 21.48
CA ASN A 72 -6.02 1.81 21.23
C ASN A 72 -7.12 1.22 20.33
N TYR A 73 -6.87 0.11 19.63
CA TYR A 73 -7.81 -0.47 18.65
C TYR A 73 -8.11 -1.96 18.85
N SER A 74 -7.60 -2.58 19.90
CA SER A 74 -7.88 -3.98 20.27
C SER A 74 -8.07 -4.10 21.79
N ASN A 75 -8.65 -5.22 22.23
CA ASN A 75 -8.64 -5.70 23.61
C ASN A 75 -8.72 -7.24 23.59
N ARG A 76 -8.55 -7.87 24.75
CA ARG A 76 -8.53 -9.35 24.84
C ARG A 76 -9.85 -9.99 24.41
N ASP A 77 -10.97 -9.35 24.75
CA ASP A 77 -12.32 -9.85 24.46
C ASP A 77 -12.74 -9.65 23.00
N LEU A 78 -11.97 -8.89 22.21
CA LEU A 78 -12.29 -8.62 20.81
C LEU A 78 -12.18 -9.90 19.98
N GLY A 79 -13.27 -10.27 19.30
CA GLY A 79 -13.26 -11.42 18.39
C GLY A 79 -12.16 -11.30 17.32
N THR A 80 -11.53 -12.43 16.95
CA THR A 80 -10.44 -12.49 15.97
C THR A 80 -10.79 -11.78 14.65
N PHE A 81 -12.04 -11.88 14.22
CA PHE A 81 -12.56 -11.21 13.04
C PHE A 81 -12.34 -9.68 13.07
N TYR A 82 -12.60 -9.05 14.22
CA TYR A 82 -12.38 -7.62 14.40
C TYR A 82 -10.91 -7.28 14.67
N LYS A 83 -10.13 -8.18 15.28
CA LYS A 83 -8.68 -8.01 15.39
C LYS A 83 -8.00 -7.93 14.01
N VAL A 84 -8.46 -8.74 13.05
CA VAL A 84 -8.00 -8.68 11.65
C VAL A 84 -8.34 -7.34 11.01
N SER A 85 -9.53 -6.80 11.29
CA SER A 85 -9.92 -5.47 10.83
C SER A 85 -9.01 -4.35 11.36
N GLY A 86 -8.16 -4.63 12.36
CA GLY A 86 -7.10 -3.75 12.83
C GLY A 86 -6.17 -3.23 11.72
N LEU A 87 -6.06 -3.93 10.59
CA LEU A 87 -5.34 -3.41 9.42
C LEU A 87 -6.02 -2.20 8.74
N TRP A 88 -7.30 -1.94 8.98
CA TRP A 88 -8.03 -0.80 8.40
C TRP A 88 -8.99 -0.12 9.38
N ALA A 89 -8.95 -0.49 10.66
CA ALA A 89 -9.81 0.04 11.71
C ALA A 89 -9.46 1.45 12.17
N GLY A 90 -8.21 1.87 11.94
CA GLY A 90 -7.70 3.18 12.36
C GLY A 90 -6.69 3.71 11.37
N GLN A 91 -6.30 4.97 11.54
CA GLN A 91 -5.47 5.69 10.58
C GLN A 91 -4.13 4.96 10.29
N ARG A 92 -3.45 4.45 11.32
CA ARG A 92 -2.13 3.80 11.18
C ARG A 92 -2.20 2.52 10.36
N GLY A 93 -3.14 1.63 10.68
CA GLY A 93 -3.38 0.41 9.93
C GLY A 93 -3.82 0.73 8.52
N SER A 94 -4.82 1.59 8.37
CA SER A 94 -5.38 2.00 7.07
C SER A 94 -4.33 2.52 6.09
N LEU A 95 -3.36 3.31 6.56
CA LEU A 95 -2.25 3.76 5.71
C LEU A 95 -1.34 2.61 5.29
N VAL A 96 -1.04 1.65 6.16
CA VAL A 96 -0.29 0.43 5.79
C VAL A 96 -1.07 -0.40 4.77
N PHE A 97 -2.37 -0.58 5.00
CA PHE A 97 -3.24 -1.33 4.08
C PHE A 97 -3.36 -0.63 2.71
N TRP A 98 -3.41 0.70 2.69
CA TRP A 98 -3.35 1.49 1.45
C TRP A 98 -2.05 1.19 0.68
N VAL A 99 -0.90 1.25 1.34
CA VAL A 99 0.40 0.99 0.69
C VAL A 99 0.52 -0.47 0.25
N LEU A 100 -0.03 -1.41 1.02
CA LEU A 100 -0.07 -2.83 0.65
C LEU A 100 -0.79 -3.03 -0.68
N LEU A 101 -2.00 -2.49 -0.82
CA LEU A 101 -2.77 -2.61 -2.06
C LEU A 101 -2.14 -1.82 -3.22
N LEU A 102 -1.64 -0.62 -2.95
CA LEU A 102 -0.93 0.18 -3.95
C LEU A 102 0.30 -0.56 -4.49
N SER A 103 1.13 -1.14 -3.62
CA SER A 103 2.34 -1.88 -4.02
C SER A 103 2.01 -3.22 -4.68
N PHE A 104 0.92 -3.88 -4.26
CA PHE A 104 0.38 -5.06 -4.94
C PHE A 104 -0.01 -4.74 -6.39
N PHE A 105 -0.85 -3.71 -6.60
CA PHE A 105 -1.26 -3.31 -7.94
C PHE A 105 -0.10 -2.79 -8.77
N SER A 106 0.87 -2.11 -8.14
CA SER A 106 2.10 -1.66 -8.82
C SER A 106 2.93 -2.84 -9.32
N SER A 107 3.08 -3.89 -8.49
CA SER A 107 3.77 -5.12 -8.85
C SER A 107 3.05 -5.85 -9.99
N LEU A 108 1.72 -5.96 -9.91
CA LEU A 108 0.90 -6.61 -10.93
C LEU A 108 0.94 -5.84 -12.27
N ALA A 109 0.80 -4.52 -12.23
CA ALA A 109 0.90 -3.66 -13.41
C ALA A 109 2.29 -3.74 -14.05
N THR A 110 3.35 -3.75 -13.23
CA THR A 110 4.73 -3.91 -13.70
C THR A 110 4.93 -5.26 -14.37
N PHE A 111 4.51 -6.35 -13.73
CA PHE A 111 4.59 -7.69 -14.29
C PHE A 111 3.87 -7.83 -15.62
N ALA A 112 2.63 -7.30 -15.71
CA ALA A 112 1.81 -7.42 -16.91
C ALA A 112 2.34 -6.61 -18.11
N ASN A 113 3.11 -5.54 -17.86
CA ASN A 113 3.46 -4.56 -18.89
C ASN A 113 4.97 -4.42 -19.18
N ARG A 114 5.87 -4.88 -18.30
CA ARG A 114 7.34 -4.78 -18.47
C ARG A 114 7.89 -5.33 -19.78
N ALA A 115 7.25 -6.34 -20.36
CA ALA A 115 7.66 -6.92 -21.64
C ALA A 115 7.04 -6.20 -22.86
N LYS A 116 5.77 -5.79 -22.75
CA LYS A 116 4.97 -5.30 -23.88
C LYS A 116 5.07 -3.78 -24.10
N ASN A 117 5.27 -3.03 -23.02
CA ASN A 117 5.15 -1.56 -23.00
C ASN A 117 6.43 -0.89 -22.46
N ARG A 118 7.60 -1.41 -22.86
CA ARG A 118 8.93 -1.04 -22.33
C ARG A 118 9.23 0.45 -22.33
N GLU A 119 8.66 1.20 -23.28
CA GLU A 119 8.86 2.64 -23.41
C GLU A 119 8.24 3.45 -22.26
N PHE A 120 7.09 3.01 -21.71
CA PHE A 120 6.39 3.71 -20.64
C PHE A 120 6.84 3.25 -19.25
N MET A 121 7.20 1.97 -19.13
CA MET A 121 7.38 1.31 -17.84
C MET A 121 8.38 1.96 -16.88
N PRO A 122 9.53 2.51 -17.31
CA PRO A 122 10.44 3.19 -16.39
C PRO A 122 9.77 4.36 -15.66
N TYR A 123 8.96 5.14 -16.37
CA TYR A 123 8.24 6.29 -15.83
C TYR A 123 7.02 5.86 -15.00
N VAL A 124 6.29 4.83 -15.44
CA VAL A 124 5.18 4.24 -14.67
C VAL A 124 5.70 3.77 -13.30
N ILE A 125 6.77 2.98 -13.29
CA ILE A 125 7.40 2.48 -12.05
C ILE A 125 7.91 3.66 -11.21
N GLY A 126 8.55 4.65 -11.83
CA GLY A 126 9.02 5.86 -11.16
C GLY A 126 7.90 6.57 -10.38
N VAL A 127 6.75 6.78 -11.02
CA VAL A 127 5.58 7.42 -10.41
C VAL A 127 4.98 6.55 -9.31
N LEU A 128 4.77 5.26 -9.56
CA LEU A 128 4.19 4.34 -8.58
C LEU A 128 5.04 4.26 -7.31
N LEU A 129 6.37 4.10 -7.46
CA LEU A 129 7.28 4.05 -6.32
C LEU A 129 7.42 5.40 -5.61
N THR A 130 7.26 6.52 -6.31
CA THR A 130 7.18 7.84 -5.67
C THR A 130 5.97 7.91 -4.74
N ILE A 131 4.80 7.49 -5.21
CA ILE A 131 3.56 7.51 -4.41
C ILE A 131 3.67 6.51 -3.24
N CYS A 132 4.16 5.30 -3.48
CA CYS A 132 4.43 4.33 -2.43
C CYS A 132 5.37 4.89 -1.36
N SER A 133 6.48 5.52 -1.77
CA SER A 133 7.46 6.11 -0.86
C SER A 133 6.87 7.27 -0.05
N PHE A 134 6.02 8.10 -0.66
CA PHE A 134 5.30 9.16 0.04
C PHE A 134 4.50 8.61 1.23
N PHE A 135 3.73 7.55 1.04
CA PHE A 135 2.97 6.96 2.15
C PHE A 135 3.87 6.31 3.21
N VAL A 136 5.00 5.72 2.83
CA VAL A 136 5.98 5.21 3.81
C VAL A 136 6.63 6.34 4.60
N VAL A 137 6.91 7.49 3.97
CA VAL A 137 7.35 8.70 4.67
C VAL A 137 6.30 9.15 5.68
N VAL A 138 5.03 9.21 5.30
CA VAL A 138 3.93 9.55 6.23
C VAL A 138 3.89 8.56 7.40
N LEU A 139 3.94 7.25 7.13
CA LEU A 139 3.96 6.22 8.16
C LEU A 139 5.13 6.37 9.14
N LEU A 140 6.32 6.71 8.66
CA LEU A 140 7.52 6.79 9.49
C LEU A 140 7.66 8.11 10.25
N PHE A 141 7.20 9.23 9.68
CA PHE A 141 7.57 10.56 10.14
C PHE A 141 6.40 11.50 10.48
N ALA A 142 5.14 11.12 10.23
CA ALA A 142 3.98 11.97 10.50
C ALA A 142 3.17 11.52 11.73
N ASP A 143 3.84 11.04 12.78
CA ASP A 143 3.23 10.59 14.06
C ASP A 143 2.13 9.52 13.91
N VAL A 144 2.23 8.72 12.85
CA VAL A 144 1.30 7.63 12.53
C VAL A 144 1.99 6.28 12.34
N ASN A 145 3.17 6.10 12.97
CA ASN A 145 3.93 4.86 12.89
C ASN A 145 3.17 3.69 13.55
N PRO A 146 2.83 2.61 12.83
CA PRO A 146 2.03 1.52 13.37
C PRO A 146 2.77 0.72 14.48
N PHE A 147 4.09 0.84 14.58
CA PHE A 147 4.93 0.17 15.57
C PHE A 147 5.40 1.09 16.71
N GLU A 148 4.82 2.29 16.84
CA GLU A 148 5.10 3.16 17.98
C GLU A 148 4.80 2.43 19.30
N ARG A 149 5.76 2.49 20.22
CA ARG A 149 5.66 1.84 21.53
C ARG A 149 5.23 2.84 22.59
N LEU A 150 4.38 2.36 23.49
CA LEU A 150 4.05 3.06 24.72
C LEU A 150 5.20 2.95 25.72
N PRO A 151 5.33 3.91 26.65
CA PRO A 151 6.34 3.85 27.72
C PRO A 151 6.10 2.70 28.72
N PHE A 152 4.87 2.15 28.75
CA PHE A 152 4.51 0.96 29.51
C PHE A 152 3.56 0.09 28.67
N ALA A 153 3.47 -1.20 28.97
CA ALA A 153 2.51 -2.10 28.34
C ALA A 153 1.24 -2.19 29.20
N PRO A 154 0.08 -1.68 28.74
CA PRO A 154 -1.20 -1.86 29.42
C PRO A 154 -1.56 -3.35 29.59
N ALA A 155 -2.28 -3.68 30.66
CA ALA A 155 -2.75 -5.04 30.89
C ALA A 155 -3.79 -5.49 29.84
N ASP A 156 -4.59 -4.54 29.36
CA ASP A 156 -5.56 -4.71 28.28
C ASP A 156 -5.66 -3.42 27.44
N GLY A 157 -6.20 -3.53 26.23
CA GLY A 157 -6.43 -2.41 25.33
C GLY A 157 -7.82 -1.79 25.47
N ARG A 158 -8.02 -0.64 24.82
CA ARG A 158 -9.28 0.13 24.86
C ARG A 158 -10.40 -0.51 24.04
N GLY A 159 -10.07 -1.51 23.23
CA GLY A 159 -11.00 -2.14 22.30
C GLY A 159 -11.23 -1.30 21.04
N LEU A 160 -11.87 -1.92 20.06
CA LEU A 160 -12.34 -1.23 18.87
C LEU A 160 -13.58 -0.39 19.22
N ASN A 161 -13.72 0.80 18.62
CA ASN A 161 -14.93 1.62 18.76
C ASN A 161 -16.18 0.74 18.52
N PRO A 162 -17.15 0.70 19.47
CA PRO A 162 -18.34 -0.14 19.34
C PRO A 162 -19.10 0.01 18.02
N GLN A 163 -19.09 1.22 17.42
CA GLN A 163 -19.73 1.46 16.13
C GLN A 163 -19.08 0.67 14.98
N LEU A 164 -17.80 0.34 15.10
CA LEU A 164 -17.03 -0.41 14.11
C LEU A 164 -17.15 -1.93 14.32
N GLN A 165 -17.80 -2.38 15.39
CA GLN A 165 -18.02 -3.80 15.67
C GLN A 165 -19.26 -4.33 14.95
N ASN A 166 -19.28 -4.18 13.62
CA ASN A 166 -20.35 -4.69 12.77
C ASN A 166 -19.75 -5.40 11.54
N TYR A 167 -20.57 -6.19 10.85
CA TYR A 167 -20.13 -6.98 9.70
C TYR A 167 -19.61 -6.10 8.54
N TRP A 168 -20.27 -4.98 8.26
CA TRP A 168 -19.94 -4.08 7.16
C TRP A 168 -18.57 -3.42 7.32
N MET A 169 -18.12 -3.16 8.55
CA MET A 169 -16.77 -2.63 8.81
C MET A 169 -15.64 -3.51 8.24
N THR A 170 -15.89 -4.81 8.08
CA THR A 170 -14.87 -5.74 7.57
C THR A 170 -14.86 -5.80 6.04
N ILE A 171 -15.90 -5.30 5.38
CA ILE A 171 -16.09 -5.42 3.93
C ILE A 171 -16.01 -4.07 3.23
N HIS A 172 -16.67 -3.06 3.77
CA HIS A 172 -16.78 -1.75 3.16
C HIS A 172 -15.42 -1.05 2.99
N PRO A 173 -14.58 -0.91 4.03
CA PRO A 173 -13.28 -0.27 3.85
C PRO A 173 -12.41 -1.02 2.83
N PRO A 174 -12.14 -2.34 2.93
CA PRO A 174 -11.31 -3.03 1.94
C PRO A 174 -11.76 -2.83 0.50
N THR A 175 -13.07 -2.82 0.26
CA THR A 175 -13.67 -2.56 -1.05
C THR A 175 -13.30 -1.16 -1.57
N LEU A 176 -13.42 -0.11 -0.74
CA LEU A 176 -13.02 1.25 -1.14
C LEU A 176 -11.52 1.38 -1.39
N TYR A 177 -10.66 0.83 -0.51
CA TYR A 177 -9.21 0.92 -0.70
C TYR A 177 -8.76 0.22 -1.99
N LEU A 178 -9.36 -0.92 -2.35
CA LEU A 178 -9.11 -1.59 -3.63
C LEU A 178 -9.40 -0.66 -4.81
N GLY A 179 -10.53 0.06 -4.76
CA GLY A 179 -10.91 1.02 -5.78
C GLY A 179 -9.95 2.22 -5.88
N PHE A 180 -9.67 2.88 -4.76
CA PHE A 180 -8.80 4.07 -4.74
C PHE A 180 -7.36 3.75 -5.16
N THR A 181 -6.79 2.66 -4.64
CA THR A 181 -5.40 2.29 -4.93
C THR A 181 -5.22 1.83 -6.38
N ALA A 182 -6.18 1.08 -6.94
CA ALA A 182 -6.12 0.65 -8.34
C ALA A 182 -6.17 1.82 -9.34
N PHE A 183 -6.86 2.92 -9.01
CA PHE A 183 -6.89 4.14 -9.85
C PHE A 183 -5.52 4.81 -9.98
N THR A 184 -4.57 4.48 -9.10
CA THR A 184 -3.18 4.98 -9.20
C THR A 184 -2.48 4.43 -10.45
N ILE A 185 -2.89 3.26 -10.96
CA ILE A 185 -2.28 2.69 -12.17
C ILE A 185 -2.58 3.55 -13.41
N PRO A 186 -3.85 3.87 -13.76
CA PRO A 186 -4.16 4.83 -14.82
C PRO A 186 -3.44 6.16 -14.69
N PHE A 187 -3.36 6.72 -13.47
CA PHE A 187 -2.63 7.95 -13.21
C PHE A 187 -1.14 7.82 -13.59
N ALA A 188 -0.46 6.76 -13.15
CA ALA A 188 0.95 6.55 -13.46
C ALA A 188 1.21 6.39 -14.97
N PHE A 189 0.32 5.69 -15.70
CA PHE A 189 0.41 5.60 -17.16
C PHE A 189 0.17 6.93 -17.86
N ALA A 190 -0.77 7.75 -17.38
CA ALA A 190 -1.00 9.10 -17.93
C ALA A 190 0.23 10.01 -17.72
N ILE A 191 0.84 9.98 -16.53
CA ILE A 191 2.08 10.73 -16.26
C ILE A 191 3.23 10.21 -17.13
N ALA A 192 3.37 8.90 -17.30
CA ALA A 192 4.37 8.32 -18.18
C ALA A 192 4.17 8.74 -19.66
N ALA A 193 2.93 8.81 -20.14
CA ALA A 193 2.61 9.30 -21.48
C ALA A 193 3.03 10.76 -21.67
N LEU A 194 2.76 11.62 -20.67
CA LEU A 194 3.20 13.02 -20.68
C LEU A 194 4.73 13.14 -20.68
N LEU A 195 5.41 12.37 -19.83
CA LEU A 195 6.88 12.39 -19.72
C LEU A 195 7.60 11.85 -20.96
N THR A 196 6.98 10.92 -21.68
CA THR A 196 7.51 10.34 -22.92
C THR A 196 7.09 11.09 -24.18
N GLY A 197 6.09 11.98 -24.09
CA GLY A 197 5.47 12.63 -25.24
C GLY A 197 4.61 11.69 -26.11
N LYS A 198 4.39 10.44 -25.67
CA LYS A 198 3.63 9.42 -26.41
C LYS A 198 2.18 9.39 -25.93
N LEU A 199 1.37 10.29 -26.49
CA LEU A 199 -0.04 10.49 -26.14
C LEU A 199 -0.99 9.65 -27.02
N ASP A 200 -0.50 8.58 -27.63
CA ASP A 200 -1.29 7.71 -28.49
C ASP A 200 -2.30 6.87 -27.68
N THR A 201 -3.27 6.26 -28.37
CA THR A 201 -4.38 5.51 -27.74
C THR A 201 -3.89 4.31 -26.92
N ARG A 202 -2.63 3.89 -27.04
CA ARG A 202 -2.06 2.72 -26.38
C ARG A 202 -2.17 2.79 -24.85
N TRP A 203 -1.84 3.92 -24.22
CA TRP A 203 -1.95 4.05 -22.77
C TRP A 203 -3.41 3.99 -22.28
N ILE A 204 -4.36 4.49 -23.09
CA ILE A 204 -5.80 4.42 -22.81
C ILE A 204 -6.27 2.96 -22.79
N VAL A 205 -5.84 2.15 -23.77
CA VAL A 205 -6.21 0.73 -23.85
C VAL A 205 -5.63 -0.07 -22.68
N ILE A 206 -4.36 0.19 -22.30
CA ILE A 206 -3.70 -0.47 -21.17
C ILE A 206 -4.44 -0.17 -19.86
N THR A 207 -4.86 1.08 -19.67
CA THR A 207 -5.45 1.55 -18.42
C THR A 207 -6.93 1.21 -18.27
N ARG A 208 -7.65 0.91 -19.37
CA ARG A 208 -9.09 0.59 -19.36
C ARG A 208 -9.46 -0.50 -18.35
N ARG A 209 -8.70 -1.60 -18.28
CA ARG A 209 -8.99 -2.70 -17.33
C ARG A 209 -8.86 -2.24 -15.87
N TRP A 210 -7.88 -1.40 -15.59
CA TRP A 210 -7.66 -0.83 -14.27
C TRP A 210 -8.76 0.17 -13.88
N ILE A 211 -9.21 0.99 -14.83
CA ILE A 211 -10.34 1.92 -14.62
C ILE A 211 -11.61 1.14 -14.29
N LEU A 212 -11.93 0.09 -15.05
CA LEU A 212 -13.12 -0.74 -14.81
C LEU A 212 -13.04 -1.49 -13.47
N LEU A 213 -11.88 -2.03 -13.12
CA LEU A 213 -11.66 -2.67 -11.82
C LEU A 213 -11.87 -1.66 -10.68
N SER A 214 -11.29 -0.47 -10.81
CA SER A 214 -11.39 0.58 -9.79
C SER A 214 -12.83 1.06 -9.65
N TRP A 215 -13.51 1.29 -10.77
CA TRP A 215 -14.92 1.68 -10.81
C TRP A 215 -15.82 0.62 -10.17
N PHE A 216 -15.61 -0.67 -10.46
CA PHE A 216 -16.35 -1.77 -9.85
C PHE A 216 -16.21 -1.74 -8.32
N PHE A 217 -14.99 -1.67 -7.80
CA PHE A 217 -14.79 -1.63 -6.35
C PHE A 217 -15.34 -0.36 -5.70
N LEU A 218 -15.16 0.82 -6.31
CA LEU A 218 -15.74 2.05 -5.76
C LEU A 218 -17.27 2.03 -5.76
N ALA A 219 -17.90 1.49 -6.81
CA ALA A 219 -19.36 1.35 -6.88
C ALA A 219 -19.89 0.43 -5.76
N ASN A 220 -19.26 -0.73 -5.57
CA ASN A 220 -19.58 -1.63 -4.45
C ASN A 220 -19.32 -0.97 -3.09
N GLY A 221 -18.26 -0.18 -2.98
CA GLY A 221 -17.95 0.59 -1.77
C GLY A 221 -19.07 1.56 -1.40
N ILE A 222 -19.69 2.23 -2.36
CA ILE A 222 -20.86 3.10 -2.12
C ILE A 222 -22.04 2.28 -1.61
N ILE A 223 -22.28 1.09 -2.15
CA ILE A 223 -23.38 0.20 -1.74
C ILE A 223 -23.17 -0.29 -0.30
N PHE A 224 -21.93 -0.66 0.08
CA PHE A 224 -21.62 -1.19 1.41
C PHE A 224 -21.52 -0.11 2.50
N ARG A 225 -21.79 1.16 2.20
CA ARG A 225 -21.75 2.28 3.16
C ARG A 225 -22.95 2.25 4.16
N MET A 226 -23.57 1.09 4.36
CA MET A 226 -24.79 0.89 5.17
C MET A 226 -24.46 0.53 6.61
#